data_AF-A0A1Z4N5H2-F1
#
_entry.id   AF-A0A1Z4N5H2-F1
#
_cell.length_a   1.000
_cell.length_b   1.000
_cell.length_c   1.000
_cell.angle_alpha   90.00
_cell.angle_beta   90.00
_cell.angle_gamma   90.00
#
_symmetry.space_group_name_H-M   'P 1'
#
loop_
_entity.id
_entity.type
_entity.pdbx_description
1 polymer ?
#
loop_
_entity_poly.entity_id
_entity_poly.type
_entity_poly.pdbx_seq_one_letter_code
_entity_poly.pdbx_strand_id
1 'polypeptide(L)'
;MELLKIILVLATIVGVVDAETIRIKDNTGQKITLQLACINVPKATAQAIPATQRLKKLLPPLSSVVIRRTEKLGSDRIAGEVFVNNRSVNLLMLESGNAVVDQESLQNCSESKTQYLIAEANAKNHRWGLWQQSNNAMNQPKIFSARGKLIYEEIPPVMSVRAYLGEEFFLISNTPNQSRLVLRPSVQVSRDQLRSLQNQEVEITAEYIAGTRPSPNQVACPLDADGQCMAQGAGYQVLSIKLAK
;
A
#
# COMPACT_ATOMS: atom_id res chain seq x y z
N MET A 1 -33.18 3.66 -9.42
CA MET A 1 -33.66 4.95 -8.86
C MET A 1 -32.46 5.87 -8.76
N GLU A 2 -32.64 7.11 -9.22
CA GLU A 2 -31.68 8.24 -9.24
C GLU A 2 -30.32 7.94 -9.87
N LEU A 3 -30.18 8.27 -11.17
CA LEU A 3 -28.89 8.50 -11.81
C LEU A 3 -28.21 9.67 -11.07
N LEU A 4 -27.43 9.37 -10.04
CA LEU A 4 -26.45 10.31 -9.49
C LEU A 4 -25.52 10.69 -10.63
N LYS A 5 -25.77 11.84 -11.26
CA LYS A 5 -24.81 12.47 -12.16
C LYS A 5 -23.50 12.55 -11.38
N ILE A 6 -22.46 11.95 -11.93
CA ILE A 6 -21.10 12.14 -11.45
C ILE A 6 -20.79 13.62 -11.63
N ILE A 7 -20.87 14.39 -10.54
CA ILE A 7 -20.53 15.80 -10.54
C ILE A 7 -19.11 15.91 -10.02
N LEU A 8 -18.21 16.30 -10.91
CA LEU A 8 -16.90 16.79 -10.54
C LEU A 8 -17.04 18.22 -10.04
N VAL A 9 -16.60 18.46 -8.81
CA VAL A 9 -16.69 19.76 -8.14
C VAL A 9 -15.28 20.23 -7.79
N LEU A 10 -14.98 21.48 -8.13
CA LEU A 10 -13.76 22.14 -7.63
C LEU A 10 -14.01 22.65 -6.22
N ALA A 11 -13.05 22.39 -5.32
CA ALA A 11 -13.10 22.85 -3.95
C ALA A 11 -11.70 23.19 -3.42
N THR A 12 -11.68 23.88 -2.29
CA THR A 12 -10.47 24.19 -1.53
C THR A 12 -10.51 23.48 -0.18
N ILE A 13 -9.41 22.86 0.23
CA ILE A 13 -9.28 22.25 1.55
C ILE A 13 -9.29 23.33 2.64
N VAL A 14 -10.21 23.19 3.59
CA VAL A 14 -10.22 23.99 4.82
C VAL A 14 -9.39 23.28 5.89
N GLY A 15 -9.52 21.96 5.99
CA GLY A 15 -8.70 21.15 6.89
C GLY A 15 -9.17 19.70 6.97
N VAL A 16 -8.41 18.88 7.69
CA VAL A 16 -8.71 17.48 7.97
C VAL A 16 -9.35 17.36 9.35
N VAL A 17 -10.51 16.71 9.44
CA VAL A 17 -11.24 16.50 10.70
C VAL A 17 -10.72 15.24 11.40
N ASP A 18 -10.70 14.12 10.69
CA ASP A 18 -10.22 12.82 11.16
C ASP A 18 -9.63 12.01 9.99
N ALA A 19 -9.47 10.71 10.15
CA ALA A 19 -8.78 9.84 9.19
C ALA A 19 -9.53 9.60 7.88
N GLU A 20 -10.83 9.92 7.83
CA GLU A 20 -11.67 9.73 6.64
C GLU A 20 -12.55 10.96 6.33
N THR A 21 -12.50 11.99 7.16
CA THR A 21 -13.34 13.18 7.03
C THR A 21 -12.50 14.45 6.87
N ILE A 22 -12.85 15.25 5.88
CA ILE A 22 -12.26 16.56 5.60
C ILE A 22 -13.33 17.66 5.59
N ARG A 23 -12.88 18.90 5.80
CA ARG A 23 -13.67 20.11 5.55
C ARG A 23 -13.15 20.78 4.29
N ILE A 24 -14.08 21.13 3.42
CA ILE A 24 -13.82 21.80 2.15
C ILE A 24 -14.64 23.08 2.07
N LYS A 25 -14.21 23.96 1.18
CA LYS A 25 -14.96 25.13 0.73
C LYS A 25 -15.20 24.95 -0.77
N ASP A 26 -16.46 24.89 -1.18
CA ASP A 26 -16.80 24.75 -2.61
C ASP A 26 -16.58 26.07 -3.38
N ASN A 27 -16.86 26.05 -4.68
CA ASN A 27 -16.74 27.21 -5.56
C ASN A 27 -17.70 28.36 -5.22
N THR A 28 -18.79 28.11 -4.50
CA THR A 28 -19.71 29.16 -4.00
C THR A 28 -19.22 29.78 -2.70
N GLY A 29 -18.22 29.15 -2.08
CA GLY A 29 -17.67 29.54 -0.80
C GLY A 29 -18.36 28.90 0.41
N GLN A 30 -19.29 27.97 0.18
CA GLN A 30 -19.95 27.21 1.23
C GLN A 30 -18.97 26.20 1.84
N LYS A 31 -18.96 26.10 3.16
CA LYS A 31 -18.20 25.06 3.88
C LYS A 31 -19.01 23.77 3.92
N ILE A 32 -18.41 22.69 3.47
CA ILE A 32 -19.02 21.35 3.41
C ILE A 32 -18.10 20.37 4.12
N THR A 33 -18.68 19.39 4.82
CA THR A 33 -17.96 18.25 5.37
C THR A 33 -18.00 17.11 4.35
N LEU A 34 -16.84 16.60 3.97
CA LEU A 34 -16.72 15.50 3.02
C LEU A 34 -16.13 14.28 3.72
N GLN A 35 -16.82 13.15 3.60
CA GLN A 35 -16.29 11.84 3.95
C GLN A 35 -15.69 11.19 2.71
N LEU A 36 -14.48 10.63 2.82
CA LEU A 36 -13.82 9.92 1.73
C LEU A 36 -14.63 8.65 1.43
N ALA A 37 -15.10 8.52 0.19
CA ALA A 37 -15.94 7.40 -0.23
C ALA A 37 -15.14 6.10 -0.43
N CYS A 38 -15.81 4.96 -0.22
CA CYS A 38 -15.35 3.61 -0.57
C CYS A 38 -14.09 3.13 0.16
N ILE A 39 -13.66 3.88 1.17
CA ILE A 39 -12.60 3.52 2.10
C ILE A 39 -13.13 3.68 3.52
N ASN A 40 -12.56 2.93 4.45
CA ASN A 40 -12.84 3.03 5.87
C ASN A 40 -11.51 3.02 6.63
N VAL A 41 -11.44 3.78 7.72
CA VAL A 41 -10.31 3.70 8.65
C VAL A 41 -10.79 3.08 9.95
N PRO A 42 -10.20 1.94 10.39
CA PRO A 42 -10.56 1.33 11.67
C PRO A 42 -10.48 2.37 12.81
N LYS A 43 -11.60 2.54 13.53
CA LYS A 43 -11.76 3.58 14.57
C LYS A 43 -10.89 3.38 15.81
N ALA A 44 -10.12 2.30 15.88
CA ALA A 44 -9.19 2.09 16.97
C ALA A 44 -8.13 3.22 16.98
N THR A 45 -7.98 3.87 18.12
CA THR A 45 -7.28 5.16 18.24
C THR A 45 -5.82 5.10 17.78
N ALA A 46 -5.15 3.96 17.97
CA ALA A 46 -3.75 3.78 17.56
C ALA A 46 -3.57 3.79 16.04
N GLN A 47 -4.57 3.32 15.28
CA GLN A 47 -4.56 3.22 13.84
C GLN A 47 -5.09 4.50 13.15
N ALA A 48 -6.03 5.20 13.79
CA ALA A 48 -6.60 6.43 13.26
C ALA A 48 -5.61 7.61 13.26
N ILE A 49 -4.66 7.66 14.21
CA ILE A 49 -3.65 8.72 14.30
C ILE A 49 -2.74 8.80 13.05
N PRO A 50 -2.04 7.72 12.65
CA PRO A 50 -1.18 7.78 11.46
C PRO A 50 -1.97 8.06 10.18
N ALA A 51 -3.18 7.50 10.05
CA ALA A 51 -4.07 7.77 8.93
C ALA A 51 -4.48 9.25 8.85
N THR A 52 -4.85 9.86 9.97
CA THR A 52 -5.16 11.30 10.03
C THR A 52 -3.94 12.16 9.65
N GLN A 53 -2.75 11.80 10.12
CA GLN A 53 -1.50 12.50 9.77
C GLN A 53 -1.18 12.36 8.28
N ARG A 54 -1.39 11.17 7.71
CA ARG A 54 -1.24 10.93 6.27
C ARG A 54 -2.17 11.83 5.47
N LEU A 55 -3.45 11.87 5.84
CA LEU A 55 -4.44 12.70 5.16
C LEU A 55 -4.09 14.20 5.24
N LYS A 56 -3.59 14.68 6.39
CA LYS A 56 -3.09 16.06 6.56
C LYS A 56 -1.91 16.39 5.63
N LYS A 57 -1.02 15.43 5.37
CA LYS A 57 0.11 15.61 4.44
C LYS A 57 -0.36 15.63 2.99
N LEU A 58 -1.33 14.78 2.63
CA LEU A 58 -1.90 14.71 1.28
C LEU A 58 -2.77 15.92 0.95
N LEU A 59 -3.44 16.48 1.97
CA LEU A 59 -4.37 17.61 1.84
C LEU A 59 -4.01 18.77 2.79
N PRO A 60 -2.91 19.49 2.54
CA PRO A 60 -2.61 20.71 3.26
C PRO A 60 -3.76 21.73 3.13
N PRO A 61 -4.02 22.56 4.15
CA PRO A 61 -5.00 23.64 4.05
C PRO A 61 -4.72 24.53 2.83
N LEU A 62 -5.79 25.06 2.23
CA LEU A 62 -5.77 25.87 1.00
C LEU A 62 -5.40 25.13 -0.28
N SER A 63 -5.18 23.82 -0.24
CA SER A 63 -4.99 23.02 -1.46
C SER A 63 -6.26 23.01 -2.32
N SER A 64 -6.10 23.20 -3.63
CA SER A 64 -7.19 23.02 -4.59
C SER A 64 -7.35 21.53 -4.92
N VAL A 65 -8.59 21.06 -4.90
CA VAL A 65 -8.93 19.67 -5.16
C VAL A 65 -10.11 19.56 -6.11
N VAL A 66 -10.15 18.46 -6.85
CA VAL A 66 -11.32 18.00 -7.58
C VAL A 66 -11.99 16.93 -6.75
N ILE A 67 -13.30 17.04 -6.57
CA ILE A 67 -14.10 16.06 -5.85
C ILE A 67 -15.04 15.40 -6.83
N ARG A 68 -15.00 14.08 -6.88
CA ARG A 68 -16.05 13.29 -7.52
C ARG A 68 -17.06 12.90 -6.45
N ARG A 69 -18.22 13.55 -6.46
CA ARG A 69 -19.28 13.23 -5.49
C ARG A 69 -19.86 11.86 -5.80
N THR A 70 -19.95 11.02 -4.78
CA THR A 70 -20.51 9.67 -4.86
C THR A 70 -21.89 9.61 -4.21
N GLU A 71 -22.08 10.32 -3.09
CA GLU A 71 -23.33 10.30 -2.34
C GLU A 71 -23.56 11.63 -1.60
N LYS A 72 -24.84 11.97 -1.36
CA LYS A 72 -25.24 13.07 -0.48
C LYS A 72 -25.68 12.48 0.86
N LEU A 73 -24.95 12.80 1.94
CA LEU A 73 -25.21 12.28 3.28
C LEU A 73 -26.09 13.22 4.12
N GLY A 74 -26.19 14.50 3.73
CA GLY A 74 -26.97 15.51 4.44
C GLY A 74 -27.00 16.85 3.70
N SER A 75 -27.44 17.92 4.38
CA SER A 75 -27.46 19.27 3.80
C SER A 75 -26.06 19.87 3.62
N ASP A 76 -25.14 19.57 4.54
CA ASP A 76 -23.75 20.05 4.58
C ASP A 76 -22.71 18.91 4.58
N ARG A 77 -23.16 17.69 4.28
CA ARG A 77 -22.36 16.47 4.29
C ARG A 77 -22.49 15.69 2.99
N ILE A 78 -21.35 15.31 2.42
CA ILE A 78 -21.27 14.51 1.19
C ILE A 78 -20.22 13.41 1.34
N ALA A 79 -20.36 12.35 0.56
CA ALA A 79 -19.29 11.39 0.32
C ALA A 79 -18.69 11.62 -1.07
N GLY A 80 -17.38 11.41 -1.20
CA GLY A 80 -16.74 11.51 -2.51
C GLY A 80 -15.31 11.00 -2.57
N GLU A 81 -14.84 10.84 -3.81
CA GLU A 81 -13.44 10.62 -4.12
C GLU A 81 -12.75 11.98 -4.28
N VAL A 82 -11.61 12.17 -3.61
CA VAL A 82 -10.86 13.43 -3.62
C VAL A 82 -9.62 13.28 -4.47
N PHE A 83 -9.39 14.24 -5.36
CA PHE A 83 -8.23 14.26 -6.25
C PHE A 83 -7.43 15.54 -6.06
N VAL A 84 -6.11 15.39 -5.89
CA VAL A 84 -5.15 16.49 -5.86
C VAL A 84 -4.12 16.24 -6.96
N ASN A 85 -3.86 17.23 -7.82
CA ASN A 85 -2.95 17.10 -8.97
C ASN A 85 -3.23 15.83 -9.81
N ASN A 86 -4.52 15.53 -10.06
CA ASN A 86 -4.98 14.35 -10.79
C ASN A 86 -4.65 12.98 -10.16
N ARG A 87 -4.36 12.94 -8.85
CA ARG A 87 -4.12 11.71 -8.08
C ARG A 87 -5.20 11.53 -7.02
N SER A 88 -5.78 10.33 -6.93
CA SER A 88 -6.81 10.01 -5.93
C SER A 88 -6.20 9.91 -4.54
N VAL A 89 -6.66 10.74 -3.62
CA VAL A 89 -6.28 10.71 -2.21
C VAL A 89 -6.79 9.44 -1.55
N ASN A 90 -8.01 9.01 -1.90
CA ASN A 90 -8.60 7.77 -1.40
C ASN A 90 -7.73 6.57 -1.78
N LEU A 91 -7.24 6.52 -3.03
CA LEU A 91 -6.29 5.48 -3.48
C LEU A 91 -4.98 5.53 -2.69
N LEU A 92 -4.39 6.72 -2.52
CA LEU A 92 -3.13 6.90 -1.79
C LEU A 92 -3.25 6.47 -0.31
N MET A 93 -4.43 6.60 0.30
CA MET A 93 -4.71 6.10 1.64
C MET A 93 -4.67 4.57 1.68
N LEU A 94 -5.26 3.89 0.70
CA LEU A 94 -5.20 2.43 0.57
C LEU A 94 -3.79 1.93 0.26
N GLU A 95 -3.11 2.56 -0.71
CA GLU A 95 -1.75 2.18 -1.12
C GLU A 95 -0.75 2.27 0.02
N SER A 96 -0.91 3.26 0.91
CA SER A 96 -0.05 3.41 2.10
C SER A 96 -0.51 2.58 3.31
N GLY A 97 -1.58 1.79 3.15
CA GLY A 97 -2.17 0.98 4.21
C GLY A 97 -2.78 1.80 5.34
N ASN A 98 -3.17 3.05 5.10
CA ASN A 98 -3.81 3.93 6.10
C ASN A 98 -5.35 3.84 6.07
N ALA A 99 -5.92 3.09 5.13
CA ALA A 99 -7.33 2.77 5.05
C ALA A 99 -7.52 1.34 4.54
N VAL A 100 -8.72 0.80 4.71
CA VAL A 100 -9.20 -0.44 4.11
C VAL A 100 -10.31 -0.13 3.10
N VAL A 101 -10.58 -1.05 2.17
CA VAL A 101 -11.71 -0.90 1.25
C VAL A 101 -13.00 -1.09 2.04
N ASP A 102 -13.91 -0.13 1.92
CA ASP A 102 -15.27 -0.29 2.43
C ASP A 102 -16.12 -1.03 1.39
N GLN A 103 -16.34 -2.33 1.61
CA GLN A 103 -17.09 -3.18 0.71
C GLN A 103 -18.55 -2.74 0.56
N GLU A 104 -19.14 -2.10 1.57
CA GLU A 104 -20.55 -1.68 1.55
C GLU A 104 -20.77 -0.49 0.61
N SER A 105 -19.83 0.47 0.59
CA SER A 105 -19.90 1.64 -0.28
C SER A 105 -19.13 1.51 -1.60
N LEU A 106 -18.34 0.44 -1.80
CA LEU A 106 -17.47 0.25 -2.97
C LEU A 106 -18.19 0.37 -4.32
N GLN A 107 -19.46 0.01 -4.37
CA GLN A 107 -20.32 0.16 -5.56
C GLN A 107 -20.46 1.62 -6.02
N ASN A 108 -20.35 2.57 -5.10
CA ASN A 108 -20.42 4.01 -5.37
C ASN A 108 -19.12 4.55 -6.01
N CYS A 109 -18.04 3.76 -6.03
CA CYS A 109 -16.77 4.07 -6.70
C CYS A 109 -16.43 3.02 -7.77
N SER A 110 -17.40 2.69 -8.64
CA SER A 110 -17.27 1.65 -9.65
C SER A 110 -16.04 1.82 -10.57
N GLU A 111 -15.69 3.06 -10.92
CA GLU A 111 -14.52 3.36 -11.75
C GLU A 111 -13.18 3.07 -11.06
N SER A 112 -13.11 3.28 -9.74
CA SER A 112 -11.88 3.10 -8.94
C SER A 112 -11.83 1.74 -8.23
N LYS A 113 -12.91 0.96 -8.28
CA LYS A 113 -13.09 -0.30 -7.55
C LYS A 113 -11.90 -1.24 -7.67
N THR A 114 -11.48 -1.53 -8.90
CA THR A 114 -10.36 -2.45 -9.16
C THR A 114 -9.06 -1.91 -8.58
N GLN A 115 -8.79 -0.62 -8.72
CA GLN A 115 -7.58 0.01 -8.20
C GLN A 115 -7.55 -0.02 -6.67
N TYR A 116 -8.69 0.18 -6.01
CA TYR A 116 -8.82 0.14 -4.56
C TYR A 116 -8.54 -1.26 -4.01
N LEU A 117 -9.12 -2.30 -4.61
CA LEU A 117 -8.88 -3.69 -4.21
C LEU A 117 -7.41 -4.09 -4.40
N ILE A 118 -6.79 -3.68 -5.52
CA ILE A 118 -5.37 -3.93 -5.76
C ILE A 118 -4.48 -3.18 -4.75
N ALA A 119 -4.77 -1.92 -4.48
CA ALA A 119 -4.01 -1.09 -3.55
C ALA A 119 -4.04 -1.66 -2.13
N GLU A 120 -5.22 -2.06 -1.64
CA GLU A 120 -5.36 -2.71 -0.34
C GLU A 120 -4.61 -4.03 -0.28
N ALA A 121 -4.76 -4.89 -1.29
CA ALA A 121 -4.05 -6.16 -1.35
C ALA A 121 -2.52 -5.96 -1.33
N ASN A 122 -2.02 -4.96 -2.06
CA ASN A 122 -0.60 -4.60 -2.05
C ASN A 122 -0.14 -4.10 -0.68
N ALA A 123 -0.88 -3.19 -0.06
CA ALA A 123 -0.54 -2.69 1.28
C ALA A 123 -0.54 -3.81 2.33
N LYS A 124 -1.46 -4.76 2.22
CA LYS A 124 -1.53 -5.96 3.07
C LYS A 124 -0.33 -6.88 2.86
N ASN A 125 0.02 -7.16 1.61
CA ASN A 125 1.17 -7.98 1.26
C ASN A 125 2.49 -7.38 1.76
N HIS A 126 2.65 -6.06 1.64
CA HIS A 126 3.83 -5.33 2.11
C HIS A 126 3.80 -4.98 3.60
N ARG A 127 2.70 -5.29 4.30
CA ARG A 127 2.49 -5.00 5.73
C ARG A 127 2.65 -3.51 6.05
N TRP A 128 2.04 -2.64 5.26
CA TRP A 128 2.09 -1.19 5.48
C TRP A 128 0.94 -0.69 6.35
N GLY A 129 1.17 0.38 7.12
CA GLY A 129 0.16 1.04 7.94
C GLY A 129 -0.60 0.08 8.88
N LEU A 130 -1.92 0.00 8.70
CA LEU A 130 -2.85 -0.87 9.44
C LEU A 130 -2.39 -2.34 9.49
N TRP A 131 -1.71 -2.79 8.45
CA TRP A 131 -1.24 -4.18 8.29
C TRP A 131 0.05 -4.47 9.05
N GLN A 132 0.66 -3.48 9.71
CA GLN A 132 1.83 -3.68 10.57
C GLN A 132 1.48 -4.41 11.87
N GLN A 133 0.26 -4.23 12.39
CA GLN A 133 -0.15 -4.70 13.72
C GLN A 133 -0.87 -6.05 13.74
N SER A 134 -1.11 -6.70 12.60
CA SER A 134 -1.69 -8.05 12.60
C SER A 134 -0.76 -9.12 13.21
N ASN A 135 0.39 -8.71 13.76
CA ASN A 135 1.39 -9.53 14.44
C ASN A 135 1.80 -8.98 15.82
N ASN A 136 0.88 -8.54 16.67
CA ASN A 136 1.19 -8.32 18.11
C ASN A 136 1.55 -9.62 18.89
N ALA A 137 1.93 -10.69 18.19
CA ALA A 137 2.60 -11.88 18.71
C ALA A 137 4.07 -12.01 18.22
N MET A 138 4.67 -11.00 17.58
CA MET A 138 6.01 -11.11 16.98
C MET A 138 6.93 -9.93 17.31
N ASN A 139 7.32 -9.80 18.58
CA ASN A 139 8.66 -9.29 18.93
C ASN A 139 9.66 -10.45 19.07
N GLN A 140 9.49 -11.47 18.23
CA GLN A 140 10.53 -12.45 17.95
C GLN A 140 10.75 -12.45 16.44
N PRO A 141 12.00 -12.57 15.96
CA PRO A 141 12.26 -12.84 14.55
C PRO A 141 11.53 -14.14 14.22
N LYS A 142 10.35 -14.06 13.60
CA LYS A 142 9.55 -15.25 13.33
C LYS A 142 10.12 -15.88 12.08
N ILE A 143 11.19 -16.61 12.31
CA ILE A 143 11.67 -17.66 11.43
C ILE A 143 10.46 -18.51 11.09
N PHE A 144 10.14 -18.58 9.80
CA PHE A 144 9.04 -19.42 9.31
C PHE A 144 9.60 -20.38 8.27
N SER A 145 8.93 -21.52 8.15
CA SER A 145 9.22 -22.47 7.09
C SER A 145 8.14 -22.38 6.02
N ALA A 146 8.55 -22.47 4.76
CA ALA A 146 7.64 -22.51 3.62
C ALA A 146 8.11 -23.52 2.59
N ARG A 147 7.14 -24.13 1.91
CA ARG A 147 7.35 -25.03 0.78
C ARG A 147 6.81 -24.36 -0.48
N GLY A 148 7.55 -24.45 -1.57
CA GLY A 148 7.11 -23.91 -2.84
C GLY A 148 8.12 -24.09 -3.95
N LYS A 149 7.77 -23.61 -5.14
CA LYS A 149 8.67 -23.62 -6.29
C LYS A 149 9.61 -22.42 -6.23
N LEU A 150 10.92 -22.67 -6.26
CA LEU A 150 11.91 -21.62 -6.33
C LEU A 150 12.02 -21.11 -7.77
N ILE A 151 11.86 -19.81 -7.96
CA ILE A 151 12.01 -19.14 -9.24
C ILE A 151 13.17 -18.16 -9.13
N TYR A 152 14.04 -18.19 -10.13
CA TYR A 152 15.09 -17.20 -10.32
C TYR A 152 14.74 -16.37 -11.56
N GLU A 153 14.80 -15.05 -11.42
CA GLU A 153 14.68 -14.11 -12.52
C GLU A 153 15.92 -13.22 -12.53
N GLU A 154 16.65 -13.24 -13.64
CA GLU A 154 17.83 -12.39 -13.80
C GLU A 154 17.43 -10.91 -13.79
N ILE A 155 18.13 -10.13 -12.96
CA ILE A 155 17.91 -8.70 -12.88
C ILE A 155 18.50 -8.05 -14.15
N PRO A 156 17.72 -7.22 -14.88
CA PRO A 156 18.24 -6.56 -16.06
C PRO A 156 19.42 -5.62 -15.72
N PRO A 157 20.42 -5.48 -16.60
CA PRO A 157 21.63 -4.70 -16.35
C PRO A 157 21.43 -3.18 -16.28
N VAL A 158 20.20 -2.69 -16.50
CA VAL A 158 19.85 -1.26 -16.57
C VAL A 158 19.11 -0.79 -15.31
N MET A 159 19.15 0.52 -15.04
CA MET A 159 18.50 1.21 -13.90
C MET A 159 16.97 1.04 -13.89
N SER A 160 16.49 -0.15 -13.52
CA SER A 160 15.08 -0.47 -13.37
C SER A 160 14.69 -0.51 -11.89
N VAL A 161 13.41 -0.27 -11.60
CA VAL A 161 12.86 -0.42 -10.24
C VAL A 161 13.11 -1.83 -9.71
N ARG A 162 13.01 -2.86 -10.56
CA ARG A 162 13.31 -4.25 -10.18
C ARG A 162 14.76 -4.45 -9.77
N ALA A 163 15.71 -3.87 -10.51
CA ALA A 163 17.12 -3.91 -10.16
C ALA A 163 17.40 -3.19 -8.84
N TYR A 164 16.75 -2.05 -8.63
CA TYR A 164 16.82 -1.32 -7.38
C TYR A 164 16.27 -2.14 -6.20
N LEU A 165 15.10 -2.77 -6.35
CA LEU A 165 14.53 -3.62 -5.32
C LEU A 165 15.36 -4.89 -5.09
N GLY A 166 16.13 -5.36 -6.07
CA GLY A 166 16.96 -6.57 -5.97
C GLY A 166 16.14 -7.86 -5.96
N GLU A 167 14.96 -7.85 -6.57
CA GLU A 167 14.04 -8.98 -6.59
C GLU A 167 14.47 -10.01 -7.65
N GLU A 168 15.37 -10.92 -7.26
CA GLU A 168 15.92 -11.97 -8.12
C GLU A 168 15.38 -13.37 -7.82
N PHE A 169 15.11 -13.70 -6.56
CA PHE A 169 14.63 -15.02 -6.15
C PHE A 169 13.22 -14.93 -5.58
N PHE A 170 12.38 -15.88 -5.95
CA PHE A 170 11.00 -15.94 -5.51
C PHE A 170 10.62 -17.35 -5.09
N LEU A 171 9.89 -17.48 -3.99
CA LEU A 171 9.17 -18.72 -3.67
C LEU A 171 7.72 -18.56 -4.08
N ILE A 172 7.26 -19.39 -5.01
CA ILE A 172 5.84 -19.50 -5.33
C ILE A 172 5.25 -20.56 -4.40
N SER A 173 4.56 -20.08 -3.36
CA SER A 173 3.93 -20.94 -2.34
C SER A 173 2.48 -21.20 -2.70
N ASN A 174 1.99 -22.40 -2.39
CA ASN A 174 0.59 -22.79 -2.55
C ASN A 174 -0.30 -22.27 -1.40
N THR A 175 0.22 -21.41 -0.52
CA THR A 175 -0.54 -20.87 0.62
C THR A 175 -1.48 -19.73 0.18
N PRO A 176 -2.74 -19.70 0.64
CA PRO A 176 -3.78 -18.78 0.12
C PRO A 176 -3.49 -17.28 0.23
N ASN A 177 -2.54 -16.87 1.08
CA ASN A 177 -2.26 -15.46 1.38
C ASN A 177 -0.86 -14.99 0.95
N GLN A 178 -0.04 -15.84 0.31
CA GLN A 178 1.36 -15.53 -0.01
C GLN A 178 1.81 -16.24 -1.30
N SER A 179 1.21 -15.89 -2.43
CA SER A 179 1.48 -16.55 -3.72
C SER A 179 2.90 -16.32 -4.25
N ARG A 180 3.60 -15.27 -3.81
CA ARG A 180 4.97 -14.97 -4.24
C ARG A 180 5.77 -14.30 -3.11
N LEU A 181 6.76 -15.01 -2.57
CA LEU A 181 7.67 -14.48 -1.55
C LEU A 181 8.99 -14.06 -2.20
N VAL A 182 9.46 -12.84 -1.95
CA VAL A 182 10.81 -12.41 -2.37
C VAL A 182 11.84 -13.02 -1.42
N LEU A 183 12.78 -13.80 -1.94
CA LEU A 183 13.85 -14.41 -1.17
C LEU A 183 15.15 -13.62 -1.31
N ARG A 184 15.91 -13.55 -0.21
CA ARG A 184 17.22 -12.90 -0.15
C ARG A 184 18.28 -13.93 0.24
N PRO A 185 19.43 -13.96 -0.45
CA PRO A 185 20.60 -14.68 0.03
C PRO A 185 20.99 -14.24 1.44
N SER A 186 21.68 -15.12 2.14
CA SER A 186 22.22 -14.88 3.47
C SER A 186 23.66 -15.39 3.56
N VAL A 187 24.27 -15.23 4.73
CA VAL A 187 25.56 -15.87 5.02
C VAL A 187 25.45 -17.39 5.09
N GLN A 188 24.26 -17.94 5.39
CA GLN A 188 24.00 -19.38 5.48
C GLN A 188 23.62 -19.99 4.12
N VAL A 189 22.93 -19.23 3.27
CA VAL A 189 22.45 -19.69 1.96
C VAL A 189 22.87 -18.68 0.91
N SER A 190 23.88 -19.05 0.12
CA SER A 190 24.46 -18.17 -0.88
C SER A 190 23.53 -17.95 -2.08
N ARG A 191 23.80 -16.89 -2.83
CA ARG A 191 23.14 -16.61 -4.13
C ARG A 191 23.28 -17.78 -5.10
N ASP A 192 24.46 -18.38 -5.18
CA ASP A 192 24.73 -19.52 -6.07
C ASP A 192 23.98 -20.77 -5.66
N GLN A 193 23.79 -20.99 -4.35
CA GLN A 193 22.99 -22.09 -3.81
C GLN A 193 21.49 -21.92 -4.14
N LEU A 194 20.95 -20.70 -4.05
CA LEU A 194 19.58 -20.45 -4.50
C LEU A 194 19.46 -20.65 -6.02
N ARG A 195 20.44 -20.17 -6.79
CA ARG A 195 20.44 -20.29 -8.25
C ARG A 195 20.53 -21.73 -8.72
N SER A 196 21.30 -22.59 -8.04
CA SER A 196 21.41 -24.01 -8.39
C SER A 196 20.11 -24.79 -8.18
N LEU A 197 19.24 -24.31 -7.28
CA LEU A 197 17.93 -24.88 -6.98
C LEU A 197 16.78 -24.23 -7.77
N GLN A 198 17.08 -23.39 -8.77
CA GLN A 198 16.04 -22.77 -9.59
C GLN A 198 15.12 -23.80 -10.23
N ASN A 199 13.83 -23.45 -10.32
CA ASN A 199 12.73 -24.29 -10.81
C ASN A 199 12.48 -25.58 -10.02
N GLN A 200 13.17 -25.82 -8.90
CA GLN A 200 12.92 -26.95 -8.03
C GLN A 200 11.86 -26.62 -6.98
N GLU A 201 11.21 -27.67 -6.48
CA GLU A 201 10.38 -27.55 -5.28
C GLU A 201 11.28 -27.64 -4.06
N VAL A 202 11.20 -26.64 -3.18
CA VAL A 202 12.09 -26.49 -2.04
C VAL A 202 11.30 -26.23 -0.78
N GLU A 203 11.87 -26.66 0.34
CA GLU A 203 11.48 -26.23 1.67
C GLU A 203 12.56 -25.26 2.18
N ILE A 204 12.13 -24.07 2.59
CA ILE A 204 13.00 -23.03 3.13
C ILE A 204 12.67 -22.77 4.59
N THR A 205 13.66 -22.30 5.32
CA THR A 205 13.49 -21.57 6.57
C THR A 205 14.01 -20.16 6.36
N ALA A 206 13.20 -19.15 6.64
CA ALA A 206 13.57 -17.77 6.36
C ALA A 206 13.05 -16.79 7.42
N GLU A 207 13.69 -15.63 7.48
CA GLU A 207 13.32 -14.51 8.33
C GLU A 207 12.94 -13.31 7.47
N TYR A 208 11.86 -12.60 7.80
CA TYR A 208 11.49 -11.39 7.08
C TYR A 208 12.36 -10.21 7.53
N ILE A 209 13.06 -9.60 6.58
CA ILE A 209 13.84 -8.38 6.79
C ILE A 209 13.13 -7.23 6.07
N ALA A 210 12.83 -6.18 6.84
CA ALA A 210 12.27 -4.95 6.28
C ALA A 210 13.33 -4.22 5.45
N GLY A 211 12.91 -3.63 4.32
CA GLY A 211 13.81 -2.86 3.47
C GLY A 211 14.23 -1.54 4.11
N THR A 212 15.42 -1.07 3.76
CA THR A 212 15.96 0.22 4.21
C THR A 212 15.67 1.30 3.18
N ARG A 213 15.22 2.48 3.63
CA ARG A 213 15.02 3.64 2.76
C ARG A 213 16.31 4.46 2.70
N PRO A 214 16.99 4.56 1.54
CA PRO A 214 18.18 5.39 1.43
C PRO A 214 17.82 6.88 1.51
N SER A 215 18.78 7.68 1.94
CA SER A 215 18.63 9.14 1.94
C SER A 215 18.71 9.66 0.50
N PRO A 216 17.71 10.42 0.02
CA PRO A 216 17.71 10.97 -1.35
C PRO A 216 18.87 11.93 -1.61
N ASN A 217 19.49 12.48 -0.57
CA ASN A 217 20.65 13.37 -0.68
C ASN A 217 21.98 12.61 -0.83
N GLN A 218 21.98 11.29 -0.68
CA GLN A 218 23.20 10.46 -0.69
C GLN A 218 23.26 9.53 -1.90
N VAL A 219 22.12 9.03 -2.38
CA VAL A 219 22.07 8.03 -3.46
C VAL A 219 20.87 8.31 -4.37
N ALA A 220 21.09 8.27 -5.69
CA ALA A 220 20.00 8.31 -6.67
C ALA A 220 19.13 7.05 -6.54
N CYS A 221 17.82 7.22 -6.42
CA CYS A 221 16.87 6.16 -6.13
C CYS A 221 15.57 6.37 -6.93
N PRO A 222 14.84 5.29 -7.29
CA PRO A 222 13.47 5.40 -7.74
C PRO A 222 12.60 5.99 -6.63
N LEU A 223 11.67 6.87 -7.02
CA LEU A 223 10.75 7.52 -6.09
C LEU A 223 9.45 6.74 -5.95
N ASP A 224 8.95 6.64 -4.72
CA ASP A 224 7.61 6.13 -4.43
C ASP A 224 6.53 7.19 -4.74
N ALA A 225 5.27 6.86 -4.43
CA ALA A 225 4.14 7.76 -4.63
C ALA A 225 4.26 9.08 -3.85
N ASP A 226 5.12 9.16 -2.83
CA ASP A 226 5.36 10.35 -2.02
C ASP A 226 6.55 11.18 -2.49
N GLY A 227 7.18 10.80 -3.62
CA GLY A 227 8.38 11.46 -4.12
C GLY A 227 9.61 11.18 -3.26
N GLN A 228 9.57 10.15 -2.41
CA GLN A 228 10.69 9.73 -1.57
C GLN A 228 11.34 8.46 -2.12
N CYS A 229 12.59 8.19 -1.77
CA CYS A 229 13.24 6.94 -2.19
C CYS A 229 12.41 5.72 -1.80
N MET A 230 12.23 4.80 -2.75
CA MET A 230 11.66 3.49 -2.46
C MET A 230 12.54 2.75 -1.44
N ALA A 231 11.94 1.94 -0.58
CA ALA A 231 12.71 1.08 0.31
C ALA A 231 13.40 -0.04 -0.50
N GLN A 232 14.68 -0.26 -0.23
CA GLN A 232 15.49 -1.28 -0.89
C GLN A 232 15.68 -2.49 0.02
N GLY A 233 15.71 -3.70 -0.55
CA GLY A 233 16.17 -4.90 0.15
C GLY A 233 15.12 -5.59 1.03
N ALA A 234 13.84 -5.17 1.00
CA ALA A 234 12.78 -5.89 1.71
C ALA A 234 12.64 -7.32 1.16
N GLY A 235 12.48 -8.31 2.05
CA GLY A 235 12.29 -9.70 1.64
C GLY A 235 12.62 -10.70 2.73
N TYR A 236 12.60 -11.97 2.38
CA TYR A 236 12.84 -13.08 3.29
C TYR A 236 14.27 -13.58 3.16
N GLN A 237 15.10 -13.30 4.17
CA GLN A 237 16.46 -13.79 4.24
C GLN A 237 16.46 -15.29 4.52
N VAL A 238 16.99 -16.07 3.58
CA VAL A 238 16.93 -17.54 3.62
C VAL A 238 18.00 -18.06 4.58
N LEU A 239 17.59 -18.68 5.67
CA LEU A 239 18.48 -19.27 6.68
C LEU A 239 18.83 -20.72 6.35
N SER A 240 17.92 -21.45 5.72
CA SER A 240 18.17 -22.79 5.20
C SER A 240 17.29 -23.08 3.97
N ILE A 241 17.76 -23.98 3.12
CA ILE A 241 17.03 -24.46 1.95
C ILE A 241 17.38 -25.92 1.67
N LYS A 242 16.38 -26.72 1.32
CA LYS A 242 16.53 -28.11 0.87
C LYS A 242 15.50 -28.45 -0.19
N LEU A 243 15.79 -29.44 -1.03
CA LEU A 243 14.79 -29.99 -1.95
C LEU A 243 13.62 -30.58 -1.18
N ALA A 244 12.42 -30.24 -1.59
CA ALA A 244 11.21 -30.86 -1.07
C ALA A 244 11.15 -32.29 -1.62
N LYS A 245 11.00 -33.26 -0.72
CA LYS A 245 10.66 -34.64 -1.10
C LYS A 245 9.14 -34.78 -1.27
#